data_AF-A0A4Q7ZSJ5-F1
#
_entry.id   AF-A0A4Q7ZSJ5-F1
#
_cell.length_a   1.000
_cell.length_b   1.000
_cell.length_c   1.000
_cell.angle_alpha   90.00
_cell.angle_beta   90.00
_cell.angle_gamma   90.00
#
_symmetry.space_group_name_H-M   'P 1'
#
loop_
_entity.id
_entity.type
_entity.pdbx_description
1 polymer ?
#
loop_
_entity_poly.entity_id
_entity_poly.type
_entity_poly.pdbx_seq_one_letter_code
_entity_poly.pdbx_strand_id
1 'polypeptide(L)'
;MTIDHLVGQRVTVRGVAGDAAGGAVVLAGEGTPVYLARMARWDTLAGSTIEVTGELDRTEIAPLRSAPGEPASHGAPGRQYVLRNYTPPRSAANGEGPSVRPA
;
A
#
# COMPACT_ATOMS: atom_id res chain seq x y z
N MET A 1 11.98 6.56 -9.37
CA MET A 1 11.21 7.73 -8.85
C MET A 1 10.43 7.25 -7.64
N THR A 2 10.70 7.81 -6.46
CA THR A 2 10.09 7.36 -5.20
C THR A 2 8.68 7.90 -5.06
N ILE A 3 7.70 7.07 -4.72
CA ILE A 3 6.26 7.41 -4.61
C ILE A 3 5.95 8.63 -3.70
N ASP A 4 6.89 9.06 -2.85
CA ASP A 4 6.79 10.18 -1.90
C ASP A 4 6.36 11.52 -2.55
N HIS A 5 6.79 11.82 -3.78
CA HIS A 5 6.41 13.07 -4.46
C HIS A 5 4.93 13.11 -4.91
N LEU A 6 4.24 11.98 -4.86
CA LEU A 6 2.82 11.86 -5.20
C LEU A 6 1.90 11.96 -3.98
N VAL A 7 2.47 12.10 -2.77
CA VAL A 7 1.69 12.26 -1.53
C VAL A 7 0.84 13.52 -1.62
N GLY A 8 -0.41 13.42 -1.17
CA GLY A 8 -1.44 14.46 -1.27
C GLY A 8 -2.13 14.52 -2.63
N GLN A 9 -1.76 13.66 -3.59
CA GLN A 9 -2.37 13.61 -4.91
C GLN A 9 -3.28 12.40 -5.08
N ARG A 10 -4.20 12.50 -6.03
CA ARG A 10 -4.94 11.33 -6.53
C ARG A 10 -4.04 10.57 -7.49
N VAL A 11 -3.82 9.30 -7.21
CA VAL A 11 -2.91 8.42 -7.95
C VAL A 11 -3.61 7.13 -8.35
N THR A 12 -3.13 6.53 -9.43
CA THR A 12 -3.43 5.16 -9.82
C THR A 12 -2.24 4.29 -9.44
N VAL A 13 -2.49 3.32 -8.58
CA VAL A 13 -1.54 2.31 -8.10
C VAL A 13 -1.82 1.00 -8.83
N ARG A 14 -0.81 0.48 -9.52
CA ARG A 14 -0.82 -0.86 -10.09
C ARG A 14 0.22 -1.71 -9.41
N GLY A 15 -0.17 -2.91 -9.02
CA GLY A 15 0.75 -3.83 -8.36
C GLY A 15 0.07 -5.11 -7.92
N VAL A 16 0.78 -5.90 -7.13
CA VAL A 16 0.27 -7.18 -6.63
C VAL A 16 -0.50 -6.93 -5.34
N ALA A 17 -1.75 -7.38 -5.29
CA ALA A 17 -2.54 -7.40 -4.07
C ALA A 17 -1.94 -8.41 -3.08
N GLY A 18 -1.63 -7.96 -1.87
CA GLY A 18 -1.10 -8.79 -0.80
C GLY A 18 -1.60 -8.34 0.56
N ASP A 19 -1.46 -9.20 1.56
CA ASP A 19 -1.87 -8.91 2.94
C ASP A 19 -0.63 -8.71 3.81
N ALA A 20 -0.67 -7.67 4.64
CA ALA A 20 0.36 -7.37 5.63
C ALA A 20 -0.26 -7.32 7.04
N ALA A 21 0.56 -7.32 8.08
CA ALA A 21 0.09 -7.26 9.47
C ALA A 21 -0.83 -6.04 9.76
N GLY A 22 -0.64 -4.94 9.02
CA GLY A 22 -1.45 -3.72 9.14
C GLY A 22 -2.69 -3.65 8.25
N GLY A 23 -2.93 -4.65 7.41
CA GLY A 23 -4.10 -4.70 6.51
C GLY A 23 -3.74 -5.07 5.06
N ALA A 24 -4.72 -4.85 4.17
CA ALA A 24 -4.54 -5.08 2.74
C ALA A 24 -3.57 -4.07 2.12
N VAL A 25 -2.63 -4.56 1.30
CA VAL A 25 -1.62 -3.75 0.60
C VAL A 25 -1.60 -4.03 -0.89
N VAL A 26 -1.15 -3.04 -1.67
CA VAL A 26 -0.68 -3.22 -3.04
C VAL A 26 0.83 -3.06 -3.04
N LEU A 27 1.54 -4.07 -3.52
CA LEU A 27 2.98 -3.99 -3.74
C LEU A 27 3.23 -3.30 -5.09
N ALA A 28 3.60 -2.02 -5.05
CA ALA A 28 3.81 -1.18 -6.24
C ALA A 28 5.30 -0.86 -6.45
N GLY A 29 5.67 -0.52 -7.69
CA GLY A 29 7.07 -0.27 -8.08
C GLY A 29 8.01 -1.42 -7.67
N GLU A 30 9.11 -1.09 -7.00
CA GLU A 30 10.11 -2.04 -6.47
C GLU A 30 9.65 -2.75 -5.18
N GLY A 31 8.39 -3.15 -5.09
CA GLY A 31 7.83 -3.82 -3.91
C GLY A 31 7.49 -2.88 -2.75
N THR A 32 7.30 -1.59 -3.01
CA THR A 32 6.85 -0.63 -1.99
C THR A 32 5.40 -0.95 -1.60
N PRO A 33 5.10 -1.19 -0.31
CA PRO A 33 3.75 -1.47 0.14
C PRO A 33 2.91 -0.19 0.21
N VAL A 34 1.74 -0.22 -0.41
CA VAL A 34 0.71 0.82 -0.30
C VAL A 34 -0.53 0.21 0.35
N TYR A 35 -0.85 0.63 1.58
CA TYR A 35 -2.01 0.12 2.32
C TYR A 35 -3.31 0.70 1.79
N LEU A 36 -4.39 -0.09 1.76
CA LEU A 36 -5.72 0.43 1.49
C LEU A 36 -6.43 0.80 2.80
N ALA A 37 -6.78 2.07 2.94
CA ALA A 37 -7.45 2.55 4.14
C ALA A 37 -8.78 1.81 4.38
N ARG A 38 -8.96 1.25 5.58
CA ARG A 38 -10.16 0.51 6.01
C ARG A 38 -10.36 -0.85 5.32
N MET A 39 -9.35 -1.39 4.63
CA MET A 39 -9.39 -2.75 4.10
C MET A 39 -8.47 -3.65 4.92
N ALA A 40 -9.06 -4.63 5.61
CA ALA A 40 -8.31 -5.52 6.51
C ALA A 40 -7.51 -6.59 5.76
N ARG A 41 -8.04 -7.10 4.64
CA ARG A 41 -7.40 -8.12 3.81
C ARG A 41 -7.99 -8.13 2.41
N TRP A 42 -7.29 -8.75 1.47
CA TRP A 42 -7.82 -9.11 0.17
C TRP A 42 -8.59 -10.42 0.24
N ASP A 43 -9.70 -10.50 -0.47
CA ASP A 43 -10.42 -11.76 -0.68
C ASP A 43 -9.92 -12.42 -1.98
N THR A 44 -10.74 -12.46 -3.02
CA THR A 44 -10.46 -13.16 -4.29
C THR A 44 -9.35 -12.55 -5.13
N LEU A 45 -8.95 -11.31 -4.84
CA LEU A 45 -7.91 -10.60 -5.56
C LEU A 45 -6.51 -10.82 -4.98
N ALA A 46 -6.38 -11.51 -3.84
CA ALA A 46 -5.09 -11.77 -3.22
C ALA A 46 -4.12 -12.49 -4.20
N GLY A 47 -2.89 -11.99 -4.29
CA GLY A 47 -1.86 -12.49 -5.21
C GLY A 47 -2.04 -12.07 -6.68
N SER A 48 -3.12 -11.38 -7.03
CA SER A 48 -3.37 -10.92 -8.40
C SER A 48 -2.76 -9.53 -8.64
N THR A 49 -2.39 -9.26 -9.89
CA THR A 49 -2.07 -7.90 -10.34
C THR A 49 -3.37 -7.11 -10.43
N ILE A 50 -3.45 -6.02 -9.67
CA ILE A 50 -4.59 -5.13 -9.65
C ILE A 50 -4.20 -3.70 -9.99
N GLU A 51 -5.22 -2.90 -10.28
CA GLU A 51 -5.14 -1.46 -10.35
C GLU A 51 -6.20 -0.84 -9.44
N VAL A 52 -5.80 0.20 -8.71
CA VAL A 52 -6.68 0.94 -7.79
C VAL A 52 -6.30 2.42 -7.82
N THR A 53 -7.30 3.28 -7.88
CA THR A 53 -7.11 4.74 -7.89
C THR A 53 -7.61 5.34 -6.60
N GLY A 54 -6.83 6.19 -5.96
CA GLY A 54 -7.23 6.86 -4.72
C GLY A 54 -6.30 8.00 -4.33
N GLU A 55 -6.56 8.61 -3.19
CA GLU A 55 -5.72 9.67 -2.64
C GLU A 55 -4.55 9.06 -1.88
N LEU A 56 -3.33 9.38 -2.30
CA LEU A 56 -2.14 8.90 -1.65
C LEU A 56 -1.82 9.76 -0.43
N ASP A 57 -1.80 9.13 0.73
CA ASP A 57 -1.42 9.74 1.99
C ASP A 57 -0.14 9.09 2.53
N ARG A 58 0.59 9.83 3.37
CA ARG A 58 1.76 9.32 4.08
C ARG A 58 1.51 9.40 5.56
N THR A 59 1.43 8.25 6.20
CA THR A 59 1.32 8.14 7.66
C THR A 59 2.66 7.71 8.23
N GLU A 60 3.14 8.46 9.22
CA GLU A 60 4.24 8.03 10.07
C GLU A 60 3.63 7.25 11.25
N ILE A 61 3.81 5.94 11.26
CA ILE A 61 3.55 5.17 12.47
C ILE A 61 4.74 5.41 13.39
N ALA A 62 4.51 6.17 14.46
CA ALA A 62 5.48 6.27 15.53
C ALA A 62 5.81 4.83 15.99
N PRO A 63 7.10 4.48 16.17
CA PRO A 63 7.43 3.17 16.70
C PRO A 63 6.65 2.99 18.00
N LEU A 64 5.80 1.96 18.06
CA LEU A 64 5.24 1.52 19.34
C LEU A 64 6.46 1.32 20.24
N ARG A 65 6.54 2.06 21.35
CA ARG A 65 7.62 1.89 22.32
C ARG A 65 7.60 0.42 22.72
N SER A 66 8.55 -0.36 22.22
CA SER A 66 8.75 -1.72 22.70
C SER A 66 9.00 -1.63 24.20
N ALA A 67 8.29 -2.43 24.99
CA ALA A 67 8.67 -2.65 26.37
C ALA A 67 10.15 -3.15 26.38
N PRO A 68 10.97 -2.78 27.38
CA PRO A 68 12.35 -3.22 27.43
C PRO A 68 12.40 -4.76 27.43
N GLY A 69 12.92 -5.34 26.33
CA GLY A 69 13.07 -6.80 26.17
C GLY A 69 12.24 -7.43 25.05
N GLU A 70 11.31 -6.71 24.41
CA GLU A 70 10.56 -7.25 23.25
C GLU A 70 11.12 -6.73 21.92
N PRO A 71 11.44 -7.61 20.95
CA PRO A 71 11.73 -7.17 19.60
C PRO A 71 10.48 -6.47 19.04
N ALA A 72 10.67 -5.29 18.43
CA ALA A 72 9.60 -4.56 17.75
C ALA A 72 9.01 -5.42 16.63
N SER A 73 7.93 -6.15 16.93
CA SER A 73 7.33 -7.15 16.03
C SER A 73 6.06 -6.66 15.33
N HIS A 74 5.73 -5.36 15.44
CA HIS A 74 4.48 -4.80 14.90
C HIS A 74 4.79 -3.70 13.88
N GLY A 75 5.09 -4.12 12.65
CA GLY A 75 5.33 -3.22 11.52
C GLY A 75 6.71 -2.58 11.55
N ALA A 76 7.44 -2.66 10.44
CA ALA A 76 8.74 -2.00 10.33
C ALA A 76 8.59 -0.50 10.71
N PRO A 77 9.41 0.03 11.63
CA PRO A 77 9.43 1.46 11.90
C PRO A 77 9.73 2.21 10.59
N GLY A 78 8.83 3.09 10.16
CA GLY A 78 9.00 3.78 8.89
C GLY A 78 7.75 4.45 8.33
N ARG A 79 7.96 5.21 7.25
CA ARG A 79 6.90 5.88 6.49
C ARG A 79 6.03 4.83 5.83
N GLN A 80 4.73 4.89 6.07
CA GLN A 80 3.74 4.06 5.37
C GLN A 80 2.95 4.90 4.39
N TYR A 81 2.73 4.33 3.20
CA TYR A 81 1.84 4.91 2.21
C TYR A 81 0.46 4.30 2.35
N VAL A 82 -0.56 5.16 2.42
CA VAL A 82 -1.95 4.75 2.60
C VAL A 82 -2.77 5.35 1.48
N LEU A 83 -3.47 4.51 0.72
CA LEU A 83 -4.43 4.93 -0.28
C LEU A 83 -5.80 5.09 0.36
N ARG A 84 -6.31 6.31 0.37
CA ARG A 84 -7.63 6.69 0.90
C ARG A 84 -8.60 6.97 -0.25
N ASN A 85 -9.90 7.01 0.06
CA ASN A 85 -10.96 7.42 -0.89
C ASN A 85 -10.81 6.75 -2.28
N TYR A 86 -10.49 5.46 -2.26
CA TYR A 86 -10.13 4.71 -3.46
C TYR A 86 -11.35 4.13 -4.18
N THR A 87 -11.23 3.98 -5.49
CA THR A 87 -12.22 3.29 -6.33
C THR A 87 -12.14 1.78 -6.13
N PRO A 88 -13.21 1.02 -6.41
CA PRO A 88 -13.14 -0.44 -6.38
C PRO A 88 -11.93 -0.97 -7.17
N PRO A 89 -11.06 -1.78 -6.54
CA PRO A 89 -9.89 -2.35 -7.21
C PRO A 89 -10.32 -3.30 -8.32
N ARG A 90 -9.61 -3.27 -9.44
CA ARG A 90 -9.89 -4.10 -10.62
C ARG A 90 -8.67 -4.93 -10.98
N SER A 91 -8.88 -6.15 -11.47
CA SER A 91 -7.78 -6.95 -12.03
C SER A 91 -7.17 -6.22 -13.23
N ALA A 92 -5.85 -6.08 -13.24
CA ALA A 92 -5.12 -5.50 -14.35
C ALA A 92 -4.59 -6.63 -15.25
N ALA A 93 -4.64 -6.42 -16.56
CA ALA A 93 -4.07 -7.38 -17.51
C ALA A 93 -2.56 -7.55 -17.30
N ASN A 94 -2.06 -8.77 -17.48
CA ASN A 94 -0.62 -9.05 -17.44
C ASN A 94 0.04 -8.44 -18.68
N GLY A 95 0.77 -7.35 -18.52
CA GLY A 95 1.45 -6.71 -19.66
C GLY A 95 2.33 -5.53 -19.28
N GLU A 96 2.10 -4.94 -18.12
CA GLU A 96 2.85 -3.76 -17.68
C GLU A 96 3.05 -3.85 -16.16
N GLY A 97 4.27 -3.48 -15.73
CA GLY A 97 4.76 -3.79 -14.39
C GLY A 97 4.08 -2.98 -13.28
N PRO A 98 4.37 -3.32 -12.01
CA PRO A 98 3.91 -2.54 -10.88
C PRO A 98 4.38 -1.08 -10.99
N SER A 99 3.48 -0.13 -10.79
CA SER A 99 3.76 1.30 -10.95
C SER A 99 2.79 2.17 -10.16
N VAL A 100 3.19 3.42 -9.91
CA VAL A 100 2.32 4.44 -9.33
C VAL A 100 2.43 5.70 -10.18
N ARG A 101 1.28 6.25 -10.57
CA ARG A 101 1.20 7.40 -11.47
C ARG A 101 0.10 8.35 -11.00
N PRO A 102 0.18 9.66 -11.30
CA PRO A 102 -0.96 10.57 -11.16
C PRO A 102 -2.19 9.99 -11.89
N ALA A 103 -3.36 10.15 -11.26
CA ALA A 103 -4.65 9.71 -11.81
C ALA A 103 -5.15 10.64 -12.93
#